data_AF-A0A1G1V1Q2-F1
#
_entry.id   AF-A0A1G1V1Q2-F1
#
_cell.length_a   1.000
_cell.length_b   1.000
_cell.length_c   1.000
_cell.angle_alpha   90.00
_cell.angle_beta   90.00
_cell.angle_gamma   90.00
#
_symmetry.space_group_name_H-M   'P 1'
#
loop_
_entity.id
_entity.type
_entity.pdbx_description
1 polymer ?
#
loop_
_entity_poly.entity_id
_entity_poly.type
_entity_poly.pdbx_seq_one_letter_code
_entity_poly.pdbx_strand_id
1 'polypeptide(L)'
;MVMGDEPFIVFWGDEFMDATPSVTEQLLAAYEKTGSTILGGMRTTDPADFKKYGYAGGEELGEGLMRVSKIVEKPGSEAESPSNLATLAGFIFTPEIFLALRRAAEKVKPGQELVYVDGLNVMMENGAEIYAQEIQNSEYHDCGSRLGYLKTIVDLALRHEDLKGDFKEYLRSLDLK
;
A
#
# COMPACT_ATOMS: atom_id res chain seq x y z
N MET A 1 -15.22 16.67 4.42
CA MET A 1 -15.89 15.38 4.23
C MET A 1 -16.20 14.85 5.62
N VAL A 2 -17.47 14.75 6.03
CA VAL A 2 -17.83 14.09 7.29
C VAL A 2 -17.91 12.61 6.96
N MET A 3 -16.77 11.91 7.07
CA MET A 3 -16.82 10.44 7.09
C MET A 3 -17.51 10.05 8.41
N GLY A 4 -18.56 9.24 8.30
CA GLY A 4 -19.36 8.80 9.43
C GLY A 4 -18.64 7.77 10.30
N ASP A 5 -19.40 7.04 11.11
CA ASP A 5 -18.89 5.99 12.01
C ASP A 5 -18.75 4.62 11.30
N GLU A 6 -18.49 4.62 10.00
CA GLU A 6 -18.34 3.40 9.18
C GLU A 6 -16.90 3.22 8.70
N PRO A 7 -16.40 1.97 8.58
CA PRO A 7 -15.11 1.70 7.97
C PRO A 7 -15.13 2.12 6.49
N PHE A 8 -13.97 2.54 5.99
CA PHE A 8 -13.85 3.03 4.62
C PHE A 8 -12.54 2.57 3.99
N ILE A 9 -12.55 2.45 2.66
CA ILE A 9 -11.38 2.09 1.88
C ILE A 9 -10.71 3.34 1.31
N VAL A 10 -9.37 3.34 1.29
CA VAL A 10 -8.54 4.39 0.70
C VAL A 10 -7.62 3.76 -0.33
N PHE A 11 -7.57 4.37 -1.51
CA PHE A 11 -6.60 4.07 -2.55
C PHE A 11 -5.89 5.36 -2.95
N TRP A 12 -4.62 5.23 -3.33
CA TRP A 12 -3.88 6.31 -3.97
C TRP A 12 -4.05 6.23 -5.48
N GLY A 13 -4.22 7.40 -6.13
CA GLY A 13 -4.48 7.46 -7.57
C GLY A 13 -3.24 7.30 -8.45
N ASP A 14 -2.05 7.29 -7.85
CA ASP A 14 -0.75 7.23 -8.51
C ASP A 14 -0.08 5.85 -8.44
N GLU A 15 -0.71 4.87 -7.80
CA GLU A 15 -0.26 3.48 -7.83
C GLU A 15 -1.37 2.56 -8.32
N PHE A 16 -0.95 1.46 -8.96
CA PHE A 16 -1.84 0.46 -9.49
C PHE A 16 -1.31 -0.92 -9.13
N MET A 17 -2.18 -1.78 -8.60
CA MET A 17 -1.83 -3.17 -8.33
C MET A 17 -2.87 -4.08 -9.00
N ASP A 18 -2.41 -4.81 -10.00
CA ASP A 18 -3.21 -5.79 -10.71
C ASP A 18 -3.16 -7.11 -9.93
N ALA A 19 -4.29 -7.59 -9.41
CA ALA A 19 -4.33 -8.76 -8.54
C ALA A 19 -5.57 -9.62 -8.80
N THR A 20 -5.45 -10.94 -8.62
CA THR A 20 -6.58 -11.87 -8.66
C THR A 20 -6.52 -12.87 -7.48
N PRO A 21 -7.49 -12.85 -6.53
CA PRO A 21 -8.62 -11.91 -6.40
C PRO A 21 -8.17 -10.44 -6.31
N SER A 22 -9.08 -9.51 -6.59
CA SER A 22 -8.75 -8.08 -6.57
C SER A 22 -8.23 -7.63 -5.22
N VAL A 23 -7.45 -6.54 -5.21
CA VAL A 23 -6.91 -5.96 -3.96
C VAL A 23 -8.04 -5.72 -2.93
N THR A 24 -9.15 -5.14 -3.39
CA THR A 24 -10.30 -4.85 -2.52
C THR A 24 -10.89 -6.12 -1.89
N GLU A 25 -11.04 -7.21 -2.67
CA GLU A 25 -11.54 -8.49 -2.14
C GLU A 25 -10.60 -9.08 -1.09
N GLN A 26 -9.30 -9.01 -1.31
CA GLN A 26 -8.30 -9.50 -0.34
C GLN A 26 -8.31 -8.68 0.96
N LEU A 27 -8.41 -7.34 0.85
CA LEU A 27 -8.51 -6.46 2.01
C LEU A 27 -9.81 -6.69 2.78
N LEU A 28 -10.94 -6.83 2.10
CA LEU A 28 -12.23 -7.11 2.73
C LEU A 28 -12.22 -8.47 3.44
N ALA A 29 -11.64 -9.51 2.84
CA ALA A 29 -11.52 -10.81 3.50
C ALA A 29 -10.70 -10.73 4.80
N ALA A 30 -9.63 -9.94 4.83
CA ALA A 30 -8.86 -9.67 6.04
C ALA A 30 -9.66 -8.84 7.06
N TYR A 31 -10.42 -7.84 6.61
CA TYR A 31 -11.30 -7.03 7.45
C TYR A 31 -12.40 -7.87 8.09
N GLU A 32 -13.08 -8.74 7.34
CA GLU A 32 -14.14 -9.61 7.84
C GLU A 32 -13.64 -10.59 8.91
N LYS A 33 -12.38 -11.03 8.82
CA LYS A 33 -11.76 -11.92 9.82
C LYS A 33 -11.41 -11.19 11.13
N THR A 34 -11.08 -9.90 11.08
CA THR A 34 -10.45 -9.19 12.20
C THR A 34 -11.32 -8.07 12.78
N GLY A 35 -12.18 -7.45 11.97
CA GLY A 35 -12.95 -6.25 12.31
C GLY A 35 -12.09 -4.98 12.50
N SER A 36 -10.82 -5.01 12.08
CA SER A 36 -9.80 -4.01 12.40
C SER A 36 -9.29 -3.26 11.16
N THR A 37 -8.50 -2.20 11.36
CA THR A 37 -7.84 -1.51 10.24
C THR A 37 -6.89 -2.47 9.51
N ILE A 38 -7.00 -2.53 8.18
CA ILE A 38 -6.20 -3.38 7.30
C ILE A 38 -5.33 -2.53 6.38
N LEU A 39 -4.03 -2.80 6.39
CA LEU A 39 -3.05 -2.20 5.50
C LEU A 39 -2.72 -3.20 4.39
N GLY A 40 -3.07 -2.92 3.14
CA GLY A 40 -2.51 -3.65 2.00
C GLY A 40 -0.99 -3.51 1.97
N GLY A 41 -0.32 -4.50 1.41
CA GLY A 41 1.12 -4.43 1.24
C GLY A 41 1.69 -5.45 0.27
N MET A 42 2.96 -5.25 -0.06
CA MET A 42 3.78 -6.20 -0.81
C MET A 42 5.14 -6.34 -0.15
N ARG A 43 5.78 -7.48 -0.31
CA ARG A 43 7.16 -7.66 0.16
C ARG A 43 8.16 -7.14 -0.86
N THR A 44 9.03 -6.23 -0.42
CA THR A 44 10.12 -5.69 -1.23
C THR A 44 11.33 -5.40 -0.34
N THR A 45 12.51 -5.63 -0.90
CA THR A 45 13.81 -5.29 -0.30
C THR A 45 14.62 -4.38 -1.22
N ASP A 46 13.99 -3.75 -2.22
CA ASP A 46 14.69 -2.78 -3.09
C ASP A 46 15.12 -1.57 -2.24
N PRO A 47 16.42 -1.20 -2.24
CA PRO A 47 16.90 -0.03 -1.51
C PRO A 47 16.16 1.27 -1.82
N ALA A 48 15.64 1.44 -3.04
CA ALA A 48 14.90 2.64 -3.44
C ALA A 48 13.51 2.72 -2.77
N ASP A 49 12.90 1.59 -2.45
CA ASP A 49 11.54 1.50 -1.91
C ASP A 49 11.46 1.95 -0.45
N PHE A 50 12.53 1.78 0.33
CA PHE A 50 12.60 2.26 1.73
C PHE A 50 12.45 3.78 1.86
N LYS A 51 12.63 4.54 0.78
CA LYS A 51 12.41 6.00 0.75
C LYS A 51 11.03 6.40 0.26
N LYS A 52 10.23 5.42 -0.20
CA LYS A 52 8.92 5.64 -0.82
C LYS A 52 7.78 5.23 0.09
N TYR A 53 7.88 4.06 0.73
CA TYR A 53 6.74 3.43 1.39
C TYR A 53 6.87 3.38 2.92
N GLY A 54 5.72 3.20 3.58
CA GLY A 54 5.68 2.74 4.97
C GLY A 54 5.97 1.24 5.04
N TYR A 55 6.62 0.79 6.11
CA TYR A 55 6.90 -0.63 6.33
C TYR A 55 6.32 -1.07 7.67
N ALA A 56 5.50 -2.13 7.63
CA ALA A 56 4.91 -2.74 8.81
C ALA A 56 5.80 -3.88 9.33
N GLY A 57 5.75 -4.15 10.63
CA GLY A 57 6.35 -5.33 11.23
C GLY A 57 5.54 -5.78 12.44
N GLY A 58 5.60 -7.07 12.72
CA GLY A 58 4.79 -7.68 13.76
C GLY A 58 4.76 -9.19 13.65
N GLU A 59 3.66 -9.78 14.12
CA GLU A 59 3.48 -11.23 14.19
C GLU A 59 2.76 -11.74 12.93
N GLU A 60 3.36 -12.73 12.26
CA GLU A 60 2.75 -13.41 11.12
C GLU A 60 1.66 -14.37 11.60
N LEU A 61 0.45 -14.23 11.06
CA LEU A 61 -0.71 -15.07 11.39
C LEU A 61 -1.02 -16.10 10.29
N GLY A 62 -0.26 -16.08 9.19
CA GLY A 62 -0.45 -16.95 8.03
C GLY A 62 -1.29 -16.30 6.93
N GLU A 63 -1.28 -16.89 5.73
CA GLU A 63 -2.02 -16.38 4.55
C GLU A 63 -1.67 -14.92 4.16
N GLY A 64 -0.45 -14.48 4.47
CA GLY A 64 -0.01 -13.10 4.23
C GLY A 64 -0.57 -12.07 5.21
N LEU A 65 -1.30 -12.50 6.26
CA LEU A 65 -1.82 -11.63 7.30
C LEU A 65 -0.80 -11.46 8.44
N MET A 66 -0.50 -10.22 8.79
CA MET A 66 0.38 -9.84 9.88
C MET A 66 -0.37 -8.98 10.89
N ARG A 67 -0.29 -9.32 12.18
CA ARG A 67 -0.70 -8.41 13.26
C ARG A 67 0.42 -7.39 13.50
N VAL A 68 0.15 -6.13 13.19
CA VAL A 68 1.15 -5.05 13.21
C VAL A 68 1.41 -4.62 14.64
N SER A 69 2.69 -4.61 15.03
CA SER A 69 3.15 -4.04 16.30
C SER A 69 4.04 -2.80 16.11
N LYS A 70 4.54 -2.58 14.89
CA LYS A 70 5.35 -1.42 14.52
C LYS A 70 5.13 -1.07 13.05
N ILE A 71 5.01 0.22 12.75
CA ILE A 71 5.02 0.74 11.38
C ILE A 71 5.91 1.97 11.32
N VAL A 72 6.72 2.07 10.25
CA VAL A 72 7.65 3.18 10.03
C VAL A 72 7.43 3.75 8.63
N GLU A 73 7.10 5.03 8.54
CA GLU A 73 7.02 5.75 7.26
C GLU A 73 8.43 5.99 6.71
N LYS A 74 8.70 5.54 5.48
CA LYS A 74 9.93 5.82 4.74
C LYS A 74 11.20 5.60 5.59
N PRO A 75 11.46 4.37 6.06
CA PRO A 75 12.59 4.09 6.94
C PRO A 75 13.95 4.46 6.35
N GLY A 76 14.05 4.66 5.04
CA GLY A 76 15.26 5.10 4.34
C GLY A 76 16.28 3.99 4.10
N SER A 77 16.26 2.93 4.92
CA SER A 77 17.10 1.76 4.80
C SER A 77 16.44 0.49 5.35
N GLU A 78 16.95 -0.68 4.95
CA GLU A 78 16.50 -1.97 5.49
C GLU A 78 16.75 -2.11 7.00
N ALA A 79 17.87 -1.57 7.49
CA ALA A 79 18.25 -1.65 8.91
C ALA A 79 17.29 -0.87 9.83
N GLU A 80 16.64 0.17 9.31
CA GLU A 80 15.65 0.99 10.03
C GLU A 80 14.22 0.48 9.83
N SER A 81 14.01 -0.42 8.87
CA SER A 81 12.72 -1.02 8.56
C SER A 81 12.35 -2.11 9.57
N PRO A 82 11.09 -2.19 10.03
CA PRO A 82 10.66 -3.24 10.95
C PRO A 82 10.50 -4.62 10.27
N SER A 83 10.31 -4.66 8.95
CA SER A 83 10.32 -5.87 8.14
C SER A 83 10.52 -5.54 6.64
N ASN A 84 10.31 -6.50 5.75
CA ASN A 84 10.26 -6.28 4.30
C ASN A 84 8.84 -6.06 3.73
N LEU A 85 7.81 -5.97 4.58
CA LEU A 85 6.42 -5.73 4.16
C LEU A 85 6.16 -4.21 4.01
N ALA A 86 6.21 -3.72 2.77
CA ALA A 86 5.86 -2.35 2.43
C ALA A 86 4.33 -2.23 2.35
N THR A 87 3.75 -1.22 3.00
CA THR A 87 2.31 -0.97 3.04
C THR A 87 1.90 -0.02 1.91
N LEU A 88 1.09 -0.53 0.98
CA LEU A 88 0.63 0.13 -0.25
C LEU A 88 -0.59 -0.61 -0.83
N ALA A 89 -1.02 -0.29 -2.05
CA ALA A 89 -2.14 -0.91 -2.77
C ALA A 89 -3.54 -0.62 -2.20
N GLY A 90 -3.63 0.08 -1.06
CA GLY A 90 -4.88 0.56 -0.48
C GLY A 90 -5.18 -0.06 0.88
N PHE A 91 -5.99 0.65 1.67
CA PHE A 91 -6.22 0.38 3.09
C PHE A 91 -7.69 0.40 3.43
N ILE A 92 -8.09 -0.41 4.41
CA ILE A 92 -9.37 -0.26 5.10
C ILE A 92 -9.09 0.36 6.46
N PHE A 93 -9.64 1.55 6.71
CA PHE A 93 -9.54 2.20 8.02
C PHE A 93 -10.85 2.08 8.79
N THR A 94 -10.72 1.86 10.10
CA THR A 94 -11.82 2.07 11.05
C THR A 94 -11.97 3.56 11.37
N PRO A 95 -13.17 4.04 11.75
CA PRO A 95 -13.42 5.48 12.01
C PRO A 95 -12.50 6.13 13.04
N GLU A 96 -11.96 5.34 13.95
CA GLU A 96 -11.02 5.73 15.00
C GLU A 96 -9.78 6.46 14.45
N ILE A 97 -9.40 6.18 13.20
CA ILE A 97 -8.28 6.85 12.52
C ILE A 97 -8.42 8.37 12.53
N PHE A 98 -9.63 8.93 12.43
CA PHE A 98 -9.81 10.39 12.41
C PHE A 98 -9.46 11.03 13.75
N LEU A 99 -9.86 10.39 14.84
CA LEU A 99 -9.50 10.87 16.18
C LEU A 99 -7.99 10.71 16.40
N ALA A 100 -7.43 9.59 15.95
CA ALA A 100 -6.00 9.33 16.04
C ALA A 100 -5.17 10.35 15.24
N LEU A 101 -5.56 10.66 14.00
CA LEU A 101 -4.94 11.68 13.16
C LEU A 101 -5.03 13.08 13.78
N ARG A 102 -6.18 13.44 14.39
CA ARG A 102 -6.30 14.72 15.11
C ARG A 102 -5.32 14.82 16.28
N ARG A 103 -5.18 13.75 17.07
CA ARG A 103 -4.20 13.68 18.17
C ARG A 103 -2.77 13.69 17.67
N ALA A 104 -2.49 12.98 16.58
CA ALA A 104 -1.17 12.96 15.95
C ALA A 104 -0.77 14.36 15.46
N ALA A 105 -1.69 15.09 14.83
CA ALA A 105 -1.46 16.44 14.31
C ALA A 105 -0.96 17.43 15.37
N GLU A 106 -1.34 17.27 16.64
CA GLU A 106 -0.87 18.12 17.75
C GLU A 106 0.62 17.93 18.04
N LYS A 107 1.21 16.79 17.65
CA LYS A 107 2.62 16.44 17.87
C LYS A 107 3.50 16.72 16.63
N VAL A 108 2.90 16.94 15.46
CA VAL A 108 3.63 17.19 14.21
C VAL A 108 4.32 18.55 14.29
N LYS A 109 5.62 18.59 13.97
CA LYS A 109 6.41 19.82 14.03
C LYS A 109 6.01 20.78 12.90
N PRO A 110 6.15 22.11 13.10
CA PRO A 110 5.97 23.07 12.02
C PRO A 110 6.82 22.72 10.79
N GLY A 111 6.19 22.65 9.63
CA GLY A 111 6.84 22.31 8.36
C GLY A 111 6.98 20.82 8.07
N GLN A 112 6.49 19.93 8.96
CA GLN A 112 6.34 18.50 8.66
C GLN A 112 4.91 18.19 8.23
N GLU A 113 4.77 17.21 7.34
CA GLU A 113 3.46 16.71 6.91
C GLU A 113 2.93 15.69 7.92
N LEU A 114 1.63 15.76 8.22
CA LEU A 114 0.95 14.70 8.94
C LEU A 114 0.75 13.51 7.98
N VAL A 115 1.23 12.34 8.36
CA VAL A 115 1.06 11.11 7.57
C VAL A 115 0.15 10.12 8.28
N TYR A 116 -0.43 9.19 7.52
CA TYR A 116 -1.35 8.17 8.06
C TYR A 116 -0.68 7.30 9.13
N VAL A 117 0.64 7.05 9.00
CA VAL A 117 1.46 6.32 9.97
C VAL A 117 1.42 6.96 11.35
N ASP A 118 1.36 8.31 11.44
CA ASP A 118 1.26 8.99 12.73
C ASP A 118 -0.06 8.65 13.44
N GLY A 119 -1.16 8.58 12.67
CA GLY A 119 -2.47 8.16 13.17
C GLY A 119 -2.48 6.69 13.58
N LEU A 120 -1.91 5.79 12.78
CA LEU A 120 -1.80 4.37 13.10
C LEU A 120 -1.01 4.12 14.39
N ASN A 121 0.10 4.83 14.60
CA ASN A 121 0.87 4.74 15.84
C ASN A 121 0.04 5.18 17.04
N VAL A 122 -0.75 6.27 16.93
CA VAL A 122 -1.68 6.67 17.99
C VAL A 122 -2.78 5.62 18.22
N MET A 123 -3.28 4.96 17.17
CA MET A 123 -4.27 3.87 17.34
C MET A 123 -3.66 2.71 18.12
N MET A 124 -2.46 2.25 17.76
CA MET A 124 -1.77 1.17 18.46
C MET A 124 -1.43 1.54 19.92
N GLU A 125 -0.98 2.77 20.18
CA GLU A 125 -0.76 3.30 21.54
C GLU A 125 -2.02 3.23 22.41
N ASN A 126 -3.21 3.38 21.80
CA ASN A 126 -4.50 3.27 22.49
C ASN A 126 -5.03 1.82 22.55
N GLY A 127 -4.26 0.83 22.10
CA GLY A 127 -4.61 -0.58 22.17
C GLY A 127 -5.46 -1.10 21.01
N ALA A 128 -5.63 -0.32 19.93
CA ALA A 128 -6.29 -0.82 18.73
C ALA A 128 -5.41 -1.87 18.03
N GLU A 129 -6.01 -2.98 17.60
CA GLU A 129 -5.34 -3.93 16.73
C GLU A 129 -5.36 -3.42 15.28
N ILE A 130 -4.22 -3.56 14.61
CA ILE A 130 -4.04 -3.19 13.21
C ILE A 130 -3.37 -4.37 12.51
N TYR A 131 -3.81 -4.66 11.30
CA TYR A 131 -3.29 -5.76 10.51
C TYR A 131 -2.76 -5.28 9.17
N ALA A 132 -1.77 -5.97 8.65
CA ALA A 132 -1.30 -5.81 7.28
C ALA A 132 -1.58 -7.09 6.50
N GLN A 133 -2.10 -6.95 5.28
CA GLN A 133 -2.37 -8.05 4.36
C GLN A 133 -1.44 -7.92 3.16
N GLU A 134 -0.53 -8.87 3.02
CA GLU A 134 0.25 -9.05 1.81
C GLU A 134 -0.68 -9.46 0.66
N ILE A 135 -0.78 -8.61 -0.35
CA ILE A 135 -1.61 -8.88 -1.52
C ILE A 135 -0.95 -9.99 -2.34
N GLN A 136 -1.72 -11.05 -2.60
CA GLN A 136 -1.27 -12.24 -3.30
C GLN A 136 -1.63 -12.17 -4.80
N ASN A 137 -0.88 -12.93 -5.61
CA ASN A 137 -1.08 -13.04 -7.06
C ASN A 137 -1.20 -11.68 -7.75
N SER A 138 -0.30 -10.77 -7.39
CA SER A 138 -0.36 -9.38 -7.80
C SER A 138 0.88 -8.91 -8.53
N GLU A 139 0.69 -7.90 -9.38
CA GLU A 139 1.74 -7.13 -10.02
C GLU A 139 1.58 -5.65 -9.67
N TYR A 140 2.62 -5.06 -9.11
CA TYR A 140 2.64 -3.67 -8.70
C TYR A 140 3.19 -2.76 -9.80
N HIS A 141 2.52 -1.64 -10.01
CA HIS A 141 2.82 -0.62 -11.01
C HIS A 141 2.87 0.78 -10.36
N ASP A 142 4.09 1.31 -10.19
CA ASP A 142 4.33 2.69 -9.74
C ASP A 142 4.05 3.68 -10.88
N CYS A 143 2.84 4.25 -10.91
CA CYS A 143 2.43 5.25 -11.90
C CYS A 143 2.75 6.70 -11.46
N GLY A 144 3.26 6.90 -10.25
CA GLY A 144 3.73 8.19 -9.75
C GLY A 144 5.06 8.60 -10.39
N SER A 145 5.89 7.63 -10.80
CA SER A 145 7.10 7.89 -11.57
C SER A 145 6.83 7.92 -13.08
N ARG A 146 7.47 8.86 -13.80
CA ARG A 146 7.33 8.97 -15.27
C ARG A 146 7.71 7.68 -16.00
N LEU A 147 8.78 7.02 -15.55
CA LEU A 147 9.24 5.78 -16.17
C LEU A 147 8.30 4.61 -15.83
N GLY A 148 7.85 4.51 -14.58
CA GLY A 148 6.90 3.47 -14.17
C GLY A 148 5.59 3.58 -14.93
N TYR A 149 5.02 4.79 -15.05
CA TYR A 149 3.83 5.04 -15.87
C TYR A 149 4.00 4.52 -17.32
N LEU A 150 5.11 4.81 -17.99
CA LEU A 150 5.35 4.33 -19.36
C LEU A 150 5.47 2.80 -19.45
N LYS A 151 6.13 2.17 -18.46
CA LYS A 151 6.21 0.70 -18.38
C LYS A 151 4.81 0.10 -18.21
N THR A 152 4.00 0.65 -17.29
CA THR A 152 2.62 0.20 -17.06
C THR A 152 1.77 0.29 -18.31
N ILE A 153 1.86 1.38 -19.08
CA ILE A 153 1.13 1.49 -20.35
C ILE A 153 1.55 0.39 -21.34
N VAL A 154 2.86 0.10 -21.44
CA VAL A 154 3.36 -0.99 -22.29
C VAL A 154 2.82 -2.34 -21.83
N ASP A 155 2.90 -2.63 -20.54
CA ASP A 155 2.46 -3.91 -19.96
C ASP A 155 0.96 -4.13 -20.19
N LEU A 156 0.13 -3.12 -19.90
CA LEU A 156 -1.32 -3.18 -20.10
C LEU A 156 -1.69 -3.32 -21.58
N ALA A 157 -1.02 -2.58 -22.48
CA ALA A 157 -1.27 -2.69 -23.91
C ALA A 157 -0.93 -4.09 -24.46
N LEU A 158 0.10 -4.75 -23.91
CA LEU A 158 0.47 -6.12 -24.27
C LEU A 158 -0.46 -7.20 -23.67
N ARG A 159 -1.28 -6.85 -22.67
CA ARG A 159 -2.34 -7.72 -22.11
C ARG A 159 -3.69 -7.50 -22.78
N HIS A 160 -3.92 -6.34 -23.39
CA HIS A 160 -5.22 -5.99 -23.97
C HIS A 160 -5.54 -6.85 -25.20
N GLU A 161 -6.67 -7.58 -25.17
CA GLU A 161 -7.04 -8.57 -26.20
C GLU A 161 -6.97 -8.02 -27.63
N ASP A 162 -7.50 -6.81 -27.84
CA ASP A 162 -7.56 -6.20 -29.18
C ASP A 162 -6.27 -5.48 -29.61
N LEU A 163 -5.38 -5.12 -28.69
CA LEU A 163 -4.19 -4.30 -28.99
C LEU A 163 -2.89 -5.11 -28.97
N LYS A 164 -2.85 -6.22 -28.21
CA LYS A 164 -1.62 -6.98 -27.96
C LYS A 164 -0.91 -7.46 -29.22
N GLY A 165 -1.66 -7.76 -30.29
CA GLY A 165 -1.11 -8.21 -31.58
C GLY A 165 -0.29 -7.10 -32.24
N ASP A 166 -1.00 -6.09 -32.74
CA ASP A 166 -0.43 -4.95 -33.47
C ASP A 166 0.62 -4.20 -32.64
N PHE A 167 0.37 -4.01 -31.33
CA PHE A 167 1.30 -3.30 -30.46
C PHE A 167 2.61 -4.08 -30.26
N LYS A 168 2.56 -5.41 -30.14
CA LYS A 168 3.75 -6.25 -30.02
C LYS A 168 4.58 -6.24 -31.31
N GLU A 169 3.93 -6.22 -32.48
CA GLU A 169 4.62 -6.07 -33.76
C GLU A 169 5.31 -4.71 -33.88
N TYR A 170 4.62 -3.64 -33.49
CA TYR A 170 5.21 -2.30 -33.42
C TYR A 170 6.46 -2.27 -32.53
N LEU A 171 6.39 -2.78 -31.30
CA LEU A 171 7.54 -2.79 -30.39
C LEU A 171 8.76 -3.55 -30.96
N ARG A 172 8.53 -4.66 -31.67
CA ARG A 172 9.59 -5.44 -32.32
C ARG A 172 10.22 -4.73 -33.52
N SER A 173 9.51 -3.77 -34.12
CA SER A 173 10.01 -2.97 -35.23
C SER A 173 10.92 -1.82 -34.79
N LEU A 174 10.97 -1.50 -33.48
CA LEU A 174 11.75 -0.40 -32.95
C LEU A 174 13.25 -0.73 -32.97
N ASP A 175 14.04 0.17 -33.56
CA ASP A 175 15.50 0.17 -33.45
C ASP A 175 15.92 0.91 -32.17
N LEU A 176 16.09 0.15 -31.09
CA LEU A 176 16.54 0.67 -29.80
C LEU A 176 18.05 0.89 -29.87
N LYS A 177 18.44 2.16 -29.98
CA LYS A 177 19.85 2.60 -30.01
C LYS A 177 20.54 2.46 -28.66
#